data_AF-A0A970H5C8-F1
#
_entry.id   AF-A0A970H5C8-F1
#
_cell.length_a   1.000
_cell.length_b   1.000
_cell.length_c   1.000
_cell.angle_alpha   90.00
_cell.angle_beta   90.00
_cell.angle_gamma   90.00
#
_symmetry.space_group_name_H-M   'P 1'
#
loop_
_entity.id
_entity.type
_entity.pdbx_description
1 polymer ?
#
loop_
_entity_poly.entity_id
_entity_poly.type
_entity_poly.pdbx_seq_one_letter_code
_entity_poly.pdbx_strand_id
1 'polypeptide(L)'
;MYPFRITSVSNREELVRFLMKKLPGARYDEPFVKCRIGINQISKVLAEYIWDYVLIRKIKYYLIKSKIFEKEDRYVVFERIIDVASCIRVQPDLVEHSLSEYLRMHRTIAVDGFANFRLRELINRVKALSDICISEYIAQKEYEEYIELLKNFVKQQKSEYKEVHIVTGEDGQHRIYNDEGMDITFKCLEGFVDSKMAINASLDDLMVTTLIAVAPNRIIIHNENKSRNPELVETIKGVFAGRIIISNN
;
A
#
# COMPACT_ATOMS: atom_id res chain seq x y z
N MET A 1 15.71 10.17 46.17
CA MET A 1 14.73 10.14 45.08
C MET A 1 14.13 8.74 44.96
N TYR A 2 12.82 8.58 45.15
CA TYR A 2 12.14 7.28 45.06
C TYR A 2 12.16 6.75 43.61
N PRO A 3 12.31 5.44 43.39
CA PRO A 3 12.40 4.89 42.04
C PRO A 3 11.06 4.97 41.31
N PHE A 4 11.11 5.25 39.99
CA PHE A 4 9.98 5.06 39.09
C PHE A 4 9.65 3.58 38.97
N ARG A 5 8.37 3.23 38.97
CA ARG A 5 7.85 1.86 38.82
C ARG A 5 7.21 1.70 37.44
N ILE A 6 7.80 0.87 36.59
CA ILE A 6 7.37 0.68 35.21
C ILE A 6 6.85 -0.75 35.05
N THR A 7 5.70 -0.94 34.43
CA THR A 7 5.14 -2.29 34.18
C THR A 7 4.41 -2.36 32.84
N SER A 8 4.25 -3.57 32.32
CA SER A 8 3.41 -3.91 31.16
C SER A 8 2.68 -5.22 31.48
N VAL A 9 1.39 -5.24 31.17
CA VAL A 9 0.51 -6.41 31.26
C VAL A 9 0.61 -7.25 30.00
N SER A 10 0.76 -6.62 28.84
CA SER A 10 0.72 -7.32 27.56
C SER A 10 1.96 -8.16 27.27
N ASN A 11 3.16 -7.72 27.69
CA ASN A 11 4.38 -8.53 27.61
C ASN A 11 5.43 -8.06 28.62
N ARG A 12 5.35 -8.58 29.85
CA ARG A 12 6.24 -8.15 30.95
C ARG A 12 7.70 -8.52 30.71
N GLU A 13 7.97 -9.74 30.26
CA GLU A 13 9.35 -10.22 30.05
C GLU A 13 10.07 -9.40 28.99
N GLU A 14 9.39 -9.07 27.90
CA GLU A 14 9.92 -8.21 26.84
C GLU A 14 10.23 -6.80 27.35
N LEU A 15 9.30 -6.20 28.11
CA LEU A 15 9.54 -4.91 28.75
C LEU A 15 10.75 -4.98 29.68
N VAL A 16 10.82 -5.97 30.56
CA VAL A 16 11.93 -6.12 31.52
C VAL A 16 13.25 -6.26 30.77
N ARG A 17 13.34 -7.15 29.78
CA ARG A 17 14.54 -7.34 28.97
C ARG A 17 14.97 -6.05 28.27
N PHE A 18 14.02 -5.34 27.66
CA PHE A 18 14.29 -4.09 26.97
C PHE A 18 14.78 -3.00 27.92
N LEU A 19 14.09 -2.79 29.04
CA LEU A 19 14.44 -1.75 30.02
C LEU A 19 15.76 -2.03 30.73
N MET A 20 16.01 -3.28 31.14
CA MET A 20 17.27 -3.65 31.80
C MET A 20 18.48 -3.42 30.88
N LYS A 21 18.30 -3.54 29.56
CA LYS A 21 19.33 -3.22 28.57
C LYS A 21 19.54 -1.71 28.36
N LYS A 22 18.48 -0.91 28.44
CA LYS A 22 18.48 0.52 28.05
C LYS A 22 18.58 1.50 29.22
N LEU A 23 18.22 1.08 30.43
CA LEU A 23 18.21 1.90 31.64
C LEU A 23 19.26 1.41 32.65
N PRO A 24 20.43 2.08 32.74
CA PRO A 24 21.47 1.67 33.68
C PRO A 24 21.01 1.81 35.13
N GLY A 25 21.26 0.79 35.94
CA GLY A 25 20.83 0.77 37.35
C GLY A 25 19.33 0.50 37.56
N ALA A 26 18.59 0.15 36.50
CA ALA A 26 17.26 -0.44 36.63
C ALA A 26 17.35 -1.78 37.36
N ARG A 27 16.34 -2.08 38.18
CA ARG A 27 16.21 -3.35 38.91
C ARG A 27 14.82 -3.91 38.67
N TYR A 28 14.72 -5.20 38.40
CA TYR A 28 13.44 -5.88 38.38
C TYR A 28 13.03 -6.25 39.79
N ASP A 29 11.84 -5.82 40.18
CA ASP A 29 11.20 -6.05 41.49
C ASP A 29 9.71 -6.27 41.22
N GLU A 30 9.35 -7.53 41.02
CA GLU A 30 8.08 -7.96 40.45
C GLU A 30 6.87 -7.28 41.14
N PRO A 31 5.91 -6.70 40.38
CA PRO A 31 5.75 -6.73 38.92
C PRO A 31 6.39 -5.55 38.16
N PHE A 32 7.29 -4.80 38.81
CA PHE A 32 7.81 -3.54 38.30
C PHE A 32 9.29 -3.61 37.94
N VAL A 33 9.67 -2.84 36.93
CA VAL A 33 11.04 -2.37 36.78
C VAL A 33 11.16 -1.06 37.55
N LYS A 34 12.10 -1.01 38.49
CA LYS A 34 12.41 0.16 39.32
C LYS A 34 13.67 0.85 38.79
N CYS A 35 13.60 2.16 38.54
CA CYS A 35 14.78 2.94 38.14
C CYS A 35 14.83 4.33 38.81
N ARG A 36 16.04 4.84 39.04
CA ARG A 36 16.29 6.18 39.62
C ARG A 36 16.95 7.09 38.58
N ILE A 37 16.36 7.11 37.39
CA ILE A 37 16.86 7.85 36.23
C ILE A 37 16.01 9.12 36.03
N GLY A 38 16.56 10.14 35.36
CA GLY A 38 15.84 11.35 35.01
C GLY A 38 14.63 11.09 34.10
N ILE A 39 13.58 11.90 34.24
CA ILE A 39 12.32 11.76 33.50
C ILE A 39 12.58 11.70 31.99
N ASN A 40 13.34 12.64 31.44
CA ASN A 40 13.58 12.72 29.99
C ASN A 40 14.19 11.43 29.45
N GLN A 41 15.15 10.84 30.16
CA GLN A 41 15.78 9.58 29.72
C GLN A 41 14.81 8.40 29.82
N ILE A 42 13.96 8.33 30.85
CA ILE A 42 12.92 7.30 30.95
C ILE A 42 11.90 7.48 29.83
N SER A 43 11.44 8.71 29.59
CA SER A 43 10.48 9.03 28.53
C SER A 43 10.99 8.62 27.16
N LYS A 44 12.25 8.93 26.84
CA LYS A 44 12.88 8.53 25.58
C LYS A 44 12.90 7.01 25.41
N VAL A 45 13.36 6.28 26.43
CA VAL A 45 13.43 4.81 26.38
C VAL A 45 12.03 4.19 26.28
N LEU A 46 11.04 4.73 26.99
CA LEU A 46 9.67 4.25 26.90
C LEU A 46 9.01 4.60 25.56
N ALA A 47 9.35 5.73 24.94
CA ALA A 47 8.90 6.07 23.60
C ALA A 47 9.45 5.06 22.57
N GLU A 48 10.74 4.71 22.66
CA GLU A 48 11.33 3.64 21.84
C GLU A 48 10.59 2.31 22.05
N TYR A 49 10.35 1.90 23.29
CA TYR A 49 9.62 0.66 23.58
C TYR A 49 8.19 0.67 23.01
N ILE A 50 7.46 1.78 23.16
CA ILE A 50 6.11 1.91 22.63
C ILE A 50 6.12 1.77 21.11
N TRP A 51 7.10 2.35 20.43
CA TRP A 51 7.24 2.21 18.98
C TRP A 51 7.57 0.77 18.58
N ASP A 52 8.71 0.26 19.05
CA ASP A 52 9.31 -1.00 18.63
C ASP A 52 8.46 -2.21 18.99
N TYR A 53 7.64 -2.11 20.04
CA TYR A 53 6.88 -3.24 20.54
C TYR A 53 5.39 -3.02 20.55
N VAL A 54 4.89 -1.91 21.09
CA VAL A 54 3.44 -1.73 21.25
C VAL A 54 2.76 -1.41 19.92
N LEU A 55 3.29 -0.44 19.15
CA LEU A 55 2.73 -0.06 17.86
C LEU A 55 2.99 -1.13 16.80
N ILE A 56 4.20 -1.69 16.74
CA ILE A 56 4.51 -2.80 15.82
C ILE A 56 3.58 -4.01 16.07
N ARG A 57 3.30 -4.36 17.33
CA ARG A 57 2.31 -5.43 17.63
C ARG A 57 0.92 -5.09 17.12
N LYS A 58 0.48 -3.84 17.22
CA LYS A 58 -0.82 -3.41 16.68
C LYS A 58 -0.86 -3.48 15.16
N ILE A 59 0.19 -3.04 14.47
CA ILE A 59 0.31 -3.16 13.00
C ILE A 59 0.24 -4.62 12.58
N LYS A 60 1.04 -5.50 13.21
CA LYS A 60 0.98 -6.95 12.96
C LYS A 60 -0.41 -7.52 13.19
N TYR A 61 -1.09 -7.12 14.26
CA TYR A 61 -2.46 -7.53 14.53
C TYR A 61 -3.44 -7.06 13.44
N TYR A 62 -3.33 -5.83 12.96
CA TYR A 62 -4.18 -5.32 11.87
C TYR A 62 -3.94 -6.10 10.56
N LEU A 63 -2.69 -6.42 10.24
CA LEU A 63 -2.34 -7.25 9.08
C LEU A 63 -2.86 -8.68 9.20
N ILE A 64 -2.82 -9.29 10.39
CA ILE A 64 -3.38 -10.63 10.60
C ILE A 64 -4.91 -10.63 10.43
N LYS A 65 -5.57 -9.53 10.76
CA LYS A 65 -7.01 -9.36 10.60
C LYS A 65 -7.45 -8.86 9.23
N SER A 66 -6.52 -8.53 8.34
CA SER A 66 -6.84 -8.03 7.01
C SER A 66 -7.23 -9.18 6.07
N LYS A 67 -7.63 -8.84 4.85
CA LYS A 67 -7.91 -9.80 3.77
C LYS A 67 -6.64 -10.34 3.09
N ILE A 68 -5.44 -10.02 3.59
CA ILE A 68 -4.19 -10.50 3.02
C ILE A 68 -3.87 -11.87 3.60
N PHE A 69 -4.03 -12.92 2.79
CA PHE A 69 -3.88 -14.31 3.24
C PHE A 69 -2.43 -14.79 3.22
N GLU A 70 -1.69 -14.45 2.15
CA GLU A 70 -0.31 -14.89 1.95
C GLU A 70 0.64 -14.25 2.97
N LYS A 71 1.65 -15.00 3.40
CA LYS A 71 2.57 -14.54 4.45
C LYS A 71 3.56 -13.53 3.87
N GLU A 72 3.99 -13.77 2.63
CA GLU A 72 4.91 -12.97 1.85
C GLU A 72 4.31 -11.58 1.60
N ASP A 73 3.06 -11.53 1.14
CA ASP A 73 2.30 -10.29 0.99
C ASP A 73 2.21 -9.48 2.29
N ARG A 74 1.90 -10.16 3.41
CA ARG A 74 1.83 -9.49 4.72
C ARG A 74 3.17 -8.88 5.11
N TYR A 75 4.29 -9.50 4.73
CA TYR A 75 5.62 -8.93 4.98
C TYR A 75 5.85 -7.67 4.13
N VAL A 76 5.51 -7.71 2.84
CA VAL A 76 5.63 -6.55 1.94
C VAL A 76 4.80 -5.37 2.47
N VAL A 77 3.54 -5.60 2.83
CA VAL A 77 2.68 -4.54 3.37
C VAL A 77 3.13 -4.08 4.75
N PHE A 78 3.66 -4.98 5.58
CA PHE A 78 4.26 -4.60 6.86
C PHE A 78 5.41 -3.61 6.68
N GLU A 79 6.38 -3.91 5.82
CA GLU A 79 7.52 -3.03 5.55
C GLU A 79 7.05 -1.68 5.01
N ARG A 80 6.06 -1.67 4.11
CA ARG A 80 5.46 -0.42 3.59
C ARG A 80 4.80 0.41 4.69
N ILE A 81 4.03 -0.22 5.57
CA ILE A 81 3.42 0.47 6.72
C ILE A 81 4.50 1.03 7.64
N ILE A 82 5.57 0.27 7.91
CA ILE A 82 6.68 0.73 8.75
C ILE A 82 7.38 1.93 8.12
N ASP A 83 7.62 1.90 6.81
CA ASP A 83 8.25 3.02 6.09
C ASP A 83 7.37 4.29 6.16
N VAL A 84 6.08 4.18 5.83
CA VAL A 84 5.13 5.30 5.90
C VAL A 84 4.94 5.80 7.34
N ALA A 85 4.85 4.88 8.31
CA ALA A 85 4.74 5.23 9.72
C ALA A 85 6.06 5.86 10.23
N SER A 86 7.21 5.47 9.67
CA SER A 86 8.50 6.10 9.97
C SER A 86 8.56 7.55 9.50
N CYS A 87 7.84 7.92 8.44
CA CYS A 87 7.65 9.33 8.07
C CYS A 87 6.76 10.08 9.08
N ILE A 88 5.87 9.39 9.79
CA ILE A 88 5.10 9.94 10.93
C ILE A 88 5.93 9.97 12.22
N ARG A 89 7.07 9.28 12.25
CA ARG A 89 8.12 9.39 13.28
C ARG A 89 8.79 10.79 13.30
N VAL A 90 8.10 11.82 12.83
CA VAL A 90 8.35 13.24 13.12
C VAL A 90 7.69 13.66 14.45
N GLN A 91 7.09 12.74 15.21
CA GLN A 91 6.66 13.00 16.59
C GLN A 91 7.18 12.01 17.67
N PRO A 92 8.43 11.49 17.65
CA PRO A 92 9.04 10.92 18.86
C PRO A 92 8.98 11.93 20.00
N ASP A 93 9.09 13.21 19.67
CA ASP A 93 8.89 14.33 20.58
C ASP A 93 7.49 14.34 21.20
N LEU A 94 6.41 13.98 20.48
CA LEU A 94 5.07 13.95 21.06
C LEU A 94 4.93 12.84 22.10
N VAL A 95 5.39 11.63 21.78
CA VAL A 95 5.31 10.48 22.69
C VAL A 95 6.21 10.73 23.91
N GLU A 96 7.44 11.17 23.67
CA GLU A 96 8.39 11.52 24.73
C GLU A 96 7.88 12.68 25.59
N HIS A 97 7.29 13.72 25.00
CA HIS A 97 6.71 14.84 25.72
C HIS A 97 5.52 14.38 26.58
N SER A 98 4.59 13.61 26.01
CA SER A 98 3.43 13.06 26.72
C SER A 98 3.86 12.16 27.89
N LEU A 99 4.90 11.33 27.69
CA LEU A 99 5.50 10.52 28.75
C LEU A 99 6.14 11.39 29.82
N SER A 100 6.86 12.44 29.43
CA SER A 100 7.53 13.35 30.36
C SER A 100 6.55 14.10 31.25
N GLU A 101 5.48 14.64 30.66
CA GLU A 101 4.38 15.27 31.39
C GLU A 101 3.73 14.30 32.39
N TYR A 102 3.47 13.06 31.96
CA TYR A 102 2.92 12.05 32.84
C TYR A 102 3.86 11.69 34.01
N LEU A 103 5.15 11.49 33.72
CA LEU A 103 6.15 11.08 34.72
C LEU A 103 6.56 12.21 35.68
N ARG A 104 6.25 13.48 35.37
CA ARG A 104 6.36 14.60 36.32
C ARG A 104 5.36 14.46 37.46
N MET A 105 4.15 14.01 37.15
CA MET A 105 3.05 13.89 38.12
C MET A 105 2.95 12.49 38.74
N HIS A 106 3.44 11.46 38.04
CA HIS A 106 3.27 10.06 38.43
C HIS A 106 4.59 9.32 38.51
N ARG A 107 4.78 8.53 39.57
CA ARG A 107 5.97 7.67 39.75
C ARG A 107 5.76 6.24 39.29
N THR A 108 4.55 5.90 38.85
CA THR A 108 4.20 4.57 38.36
C THR A 108 3.61 4.71 36.97
N ILE A 109 4.01 3.84 36.04
CA ILE A 109 3.44 3.78 34.69
C ILE A 109 3.17 2.33 34.30
N ALA A 110 1.93 2.08 33.88
CA ALA A 110 1.55 0.88 33.15
C ALA A 110 1.60 1.22 31.65
N VAL A 111 2.61 0.72 30.94
CA VAL A 111 2.93 1.14 29.56
C VAL A 111 1.78 0.85 28.60
N ASP A 112 1.13 -0.31 28.71
CA ASP A 112 -0.01 -0.66 27.86
C ASP A 112 -1.20 0.27 28.09
N GLY A 113 -1.46 0.61 29.37
CA GLY A 113 -2.50 1.57 29.72
C GLY A 113 -2.17 2.96 29.17
N PHE A 114 -0.94 3.43 29.37
CA PHE A 114 -0.48 4.70 28.83
C PHE A 114 -0.68 4.76 27.31
N ALA A 115 -0.21 3.74 26.57
CA ALA A 115 -0.36 3.68 25.12
C ALA A 115 -1.84 3.66 24.70
N ASN A 116 -2.67 2.77 25.26
CA ASN A 116 -4.06 2.60 24.83
C ASN A 116 -4.97 3.79 25.18
N PHE A 117 -4.69 4.51 26.27
CA PHE A 117 -5.52 5.62 26.73
C PHE A 117 -4.96 6.99 26.34
N ARG A 118 -3.67 7.25 26.60
CA ARG A 118 -3.07 8.57 26.33
C ARG A 118 -2.53 8.72 24.90
N LEU A 119 -2.16 7.62 24.23
CA LEU A 119 -1.70 7.64 22.84
C LEU A 119 -2.76 7.11 21.86
N ARG A 120 -4.04 7.18 22.23
CA ARG A 120 -5.15 6.65 21.42
C ARG A 120 -5.19 7.26 20.02
N GLU A 121 -4.98 8.57 19.92
CA GLU A 121 -4.97 9.26 18.63
C GLU A 121 -3.83 8.76 17.73
N LEU A 122 -2.63 8.59 18.28
CA LEU A 122 -1.51 8.00 17.55
C LEU A 122 -1.82 6.58 17.07
N ILE A 123 -2.41 5.74 17.93
CA ILE A 123 -2.83 4.39 17.56
C ILE A 123 -3.87 4.42 16.43
N ASN A 124 -4.83 5.36 16.46
CA ASN A 124 -5.83 5.50 15.43
C ASN A 124 -5.22 5.96 14.09
N ARG A 125 -4.24 6.87 14.13
CA ARG A 125 -3.48 7.27 12.94
C ARG A 125 -2.73 6.08 12.33
N VAL A 126 -2.02 5.31 13.15
CA VAL A 126 -1.33 4.08 12.70
C VAL A 126 -2.32 3.08 12.09
N LYS A 127 -3.50 2.92 12.68
CA LYS A 127 -4.55 2.06 12.13
C LYS A 127 -5.01 2.57 10.75
N ALA A 128 -5.36 3.84 10.63
CA ALA A 128 -5.83 4.42 9.36
C ALA A 128 -4.81 4.26 8.24
N LEU A 129 -3.52 4.45 8.52
CA LEU A 129 -2.46 4.23 7.54
C LEU A 129 -2.30 2.76 7.17
N SER A 130 -2.44 1.87 8.15
CA SER A 130 -2.44 0.43 7.90
C SER A 130 -3.58 0.08 6.94
N ASP A 131 -4.78 0.60 7.18
CA ASP A 131 -5.96 0.38 6.34
C ASP A 131 -5.70 0.87 4.90
N ILE A 132 -5.12 2.07 4.73
CA ILE A 132 -4.76 2.62 3.40
C ILE A 132 -3.73 1.72 2.69
N CYS A 133 -2.61 1.40 3.35
CA CYS A 133 -1.55 0.60 2.74
C CYS A 133 -2.04 -0.81 2.36
N ILE A 134 -2.89 -1.40 3.18
CA ILE A 134 -3.53 -2.70 2.92
C ILE A 134 -4.45 -2.60 1.70
N SER A 135 -5.34 -1.59 1.66
CA SER A 135 -6.27 -1.39 0.55
C SER A 135 -5.56 -1.15 -0.78
N GLU A 136 -4.54 -0.30 -0.80
CA GLU A 136 -3.74 -0.05 -2.00
C GLU A 136 -3.03 -1.31 -2.49
N TYR A 137 -2.46 -2.10 -1.57
CA TYR A 137 -1.80 -3.36 -1.95
C TYR A 137 -2.78 -4.37 -2.54
N ILE A 138 -3.95 -4.53 -1.92
CA ILE A 138 -5.00 -5.42 -2.43
C ILE A 138 -5.43 -4.99 -3.82
N ALA A 139 -5.72 -3.70 -4.03
CA ALA A 139 -6.13 -3.19 -5.33
C ALA A 139 -5.05 -3.39 -6.40
N GLN A 140 -3.78 -3.18 -6.05
CA GLN A 140 -2.65 -3.43 -6.95
C GLN A 140 -2.55 -4.91 -7.33
N LYS A 141 -2.67 -5.82 -6.35
CA LYS A 141 -2.62 -7.26 -6.61
C LYS A 141 -3.80 -7.72 -7.47
N GLU A 142 -5.01 -7.23 -7.18
CA GLU A 142 -6.21 -7.51 -7.99
C GLU A 142 -6.03 -7.02 -9.44
N TYR A 143 -5.43 -5.85 -9.64
CA TYR A 143 -5.09 -5.34 -10.98
C TYR A 143 -4.07 -6.24 -11.70
N GLU A 144 -3.00 -6.66 -11.02
CA GLU A 144 -1.99 -7.55 -11.60
C GLU A 144 -2.57 -8.92 -11.98
N GLU A 145 -3.41 -9.50 -11.12
CA GLU A 145 -4.13 -10.75 -11.39
C GLU A 145 -5.08 -10.61 -12.57
N TYR A 146 -5.79 -9.48 -12.66
CA TYR A 146 -6.65 -9.17 -13.80
C TYR A 146 -5.88 -9.08 -15.11
N ILE A 147 -4.75 -8.36 -15.13
CA ILE A 147 -3.88 -8.26 -16.32
C ILE A 147 -3.35 -9.64 -16.74
N GLU A 148 -2.94 -10.48 -15.79
CA GLU A 148 -2.43 -11.82 -16.10
C GLU A 148 -3.53 -12.74 -16.66
N LEU A 149 -4.75 -12.63 -16.14
CA LEU A 149 -5.92 -13.33 -16.71
C LEU A 149 -6.14 -12.91 -18.16
N LEU A 150 -6.14 -11.61 -18.45
CA LEU A 150 -6.35 -11.09 -19.81
C LEU A 150 -5.23 -11.50 -20.77
N LYS A 151 -3.96 -11.45 -20.33
CA LYS A 151 -2.82 -11.96 -21.12
C LYS A 151 -3.04 -13.41 -21.53
N ASN A 152 -3.49 -14.25 -20.60
CA ASN A 152 -3.73 -15.66 -20.87
C ASN A 152 -4.92 -15.87 -21.83
N PHE A 153 -5.95 -15.03 -21.74
CA PHE A 153 -7.07 -15.03 -22.67
C PHE A 153 -6.63 -14.63 -24.10
N VAL A 154 -5.86 -13.54 -24.25
CA VAL A 154 -5.33 -13.07 -25.55
C VAL A 154 -4.37 -14.08 -26.19
N LYS A 155 -3.58 -14.82 -25.40
CA LYS A 155 -2.66 -15.85 -25.91
C LYS A 155 -3.37 -17.03 -26.59
N GLN A 156 -4.59 -17.35 -26.17
CA GLN A 156 -5.35 -18.51 -26.69
C GLN A 156 -6.21 -18.17 -27.92
N GLN A 157 -6.43 -16.89 -28.18
CA GLN A 157 -7.27 -16.43 -29.28
C GLN A 157 -6.53 -16.47 -30.61
N LYS A 158 -7.26 -16.78 -31.69
CA LYS A 158 -6.76 -16.63 -33.05
C LYS A 158 -6.75 -15.14 -33.39
N SER A 159 -5.59 -14.66 -33.82
CA SER A 159 -5.44 -13.26 -34.21
C SER A 159 -6.22 -12.94 -35.48
N GLU A 160 -7.04 -11.89 -35.45
CA GLU A 160 -7.74 -11.36 -36.62
C GLU A 160 -6.87 -10.42 -37.45
N TYR A 161 -5.99 -9.67 -36.78
CA TYR A 161 -5.10 -8.69 -37.41
C TYR A 161 -3.64 -9.01 -37.12
N LYS A 162 -2.82 -9.05 -38.18
CA LYS A 162 -1.36 -9.20 -38.02
C LYS A 162 -0.77 -8.03 -37.24
N GLU A 163 -1.25 -6.83 -37.53
CA GLU A 163 -0.81 -5.59 -36.93
C GLU A 163 -1.98 -4.62 -36.82
N VAL A 164 -2.01 -3.88 -35.71
CA VAL A 164 -2.86 -2.71 -35.55
C VAL A 164 -2.04 -1.53 -35.06
N HIS A 165 -2.45 -0.34 -35.47
CA HIS A 165 -1.84 0.92 -35.05
C HIS A 165 -2.84 1.66 -34.16
N ILE A 166 -2.42 2.02 -32.96
CA ILE A 166 -3.16 2.89 -32.04
C ILE A 166 -2.56 4.28 -32.16
N VAL A 167 -3.32 5.21 -32.72
CA VAL A 167 -2.86 6.59 -32.95
C VAL A 167 -3.60 7.54 -32.04
N THR A 168 -2.85 8.26 -31.22
CA THR A 168 -3.40 9.32 -30.37
C THR A 168 -3.44 10.63 -31.16
N GLY A 169 -4.65 11.17 -31.34
CA GLY A 169 -4.88 12.44 -32.03
C GLY A 169 -4.54 13.67 -31.18
N GLU A 170 -4.58 14.86 -31.78
CA GLU A 170 -4.43 16.14 -31.05
C GLU A 170 -5.59 16.41 -30.09
N ASP A 171 -6.75 15.80 -30.35
CA ASP A 171 -7.89 15.74 -29.45
C ASP A 171 -7.66 14.81 -28.25
N GLY A 172 -6.50 14.14 -28.18
CA GLY A 172 -6.13 13.18 -27.16
C GLY A 172 -6.94 11.90 -27.18
N GLN A 173 -7.77 11.68 -28.21
CA GLN A 173 -8.52 10.45 -28.43
C GLN A 173 -7.67 9.45 -29.20
N HIS A 174 -7.93 8.16 -28.96
CA HIS A 174 -7.25 7.08 -29.65
C HIS A 174 -8.10 6.56 -30.82
N ARG A 175 -7.42 6.27 -31.93
CA ARG A 175 -8.00 5.63 -33.12
C ARG A 175 -7.22 4.36 -33.46
N ILE A 176 -7.90 3.36 -33.99
CA ILE A 176 -7.33 2.06 -34.35
C ILE A 176 -7.28 1.95 -35.88
N TYR A 177 -6.10 1.68 -36.43
CA TYR A 177 -5.88 1.39 -37.84
C TYR A 177 -5.36 -0.02 -38.04
N ASN A 178 -5.69 -0.66 -39.16
CA ASN A 178 -5.07 -1.93 -39.54
C ASN A 178 -3.71 -1.72 -40.24
N ASP A 179 -3.09 -2.82 -40.67
CA ASP A 179 -1.85 -2.87 -41.43
C ASP A 179 -1.90 -2.17 -42.80
N GLU A 180 -3.09 -1.98 -43.35
CA GLU A 180 -3.32 -1.22 -44.59
C GLU A 180 -3.54 0.29 -44.35
N GLY A 181 -3.51 0.74 -43.10
CA GLY A 181 -3.75 2.14 -42.73
C GLY A 181 -5.23 2.56 -42.78
N MET A 182 -6.16 1.61 -42.88
CA MET A 182 -7.59 1.88 -42.81
C MET A 182 -8.03 2.06 -41.35
N ASP A 183 -8.80 3.11 -41.08
CA ASP A 183 -9.42 3.32 -39.76
C ASP A 183 -10.46 2.22 -39.52
N ILE A 184 -10.18 1.35 -38.56
CA ILE A 184 -11.06 0.26 -38.14
C ILE A 184 -11.72 0.54 -36.79
N THR A 185 -11.57 1.75 -36.23
CA THR A 185 -12.07 2.11 -34.89
C THR A 185 -13.55 1.74 -34.73
N PHE A 186 -14.42 2.25 -35.61
CA PHE A 186 -15.86 1.95 -35.51
C PHE A 186 -16.20 0.51 -35.83
N LYS A 187 -15.54 -0.12 -36.82
CA LYS A 187 -15.74 -1.54 -37.17
C LYS A 187 -15.41 -2.46 -35.99
N CYS A 188 -14.35 -2.11 -35.27
CA CYS A 188 -13.92 -2.78 -34.05
C CYS A 188 -14.92 -2.60 -32.90
N LEU A 189 -15.57 -1.43 -32.82
CA LEU A 189 -16.52 -1.10 -31.75
C LEU A 189 -17.95 -1.59 -32.05
N GLU A 190 -18.33 -1.74 -33.32
CA GLU A 190 -19.69 -2.03 -33.77
C GLU A 190 -20.28 -3.30 -33.12
N GLY A 191 -19.46 -4.34 -32.93
CA GLY A 191 -19.86 -5.57 -32.23
C GLY A 191 -20.14 -5.41 -30.73
N PHE A 192 -19.75 -4.30 -30.13
CA PHE A 192 -19.88 -4.02 -28.70
C PHE A 192 -20.89 -2.90 -28.39
N VAL A 193 -21.11 -1.97 -29.32
CA VAL A 193 -21.98 -0.79 -29.15
C VAL A 193 -23.47 -1.15 -29.01
N ASP A 194 -23.96 -2.23 -29.63
CA ASP A 194 -25.35 -2.70 -29.49
C ASP A 194 -25.58 -3.63 -28.28
N SER A 195 -24.52 -3.97 -27.55
CA SER A 195 -24.62 -4.85 -26.38
C SER A 195 -25.00 -4.06 -25.13
N LYS A 196 -25.65 -4.71 -24.14
CA LYS A 196 -25.94 -4.10 -22.82
C LYS A 196 -24.68 -3.56 -22.10
N MET A 197 -23.47 -3.94 -22.53
CA MET A 197 -22.20 -3.39 -22.02
C MET A 197 -21.96 -1.93 -22.45
N ALA A 198 -22.41 -1.52 -23.64
CA ALA A 198 -22.13 -0.17 -24.16
C ALA A 198 -22.87 0.95 -23.44
N ILE A 199 -23.98 0.65 -22.75
CA ILE A 199 -24.82 1.65 -22.09
C ILE A 199 -24.06 2.39 -20.97
N ASN A 200 -23.01 1.78 -20.42
CA ASN A 200 -22.22 2.34 -19.30
C ASN A 200 -20.70 2.33 -19.52
N ALA A 201 -20.18 1.79 -20.62
CA ALA A 201 -18.74 1.66 -20.87
C ALA A 201 -18.17 2.94 -21.49
N SER A 202 -16.98 3.36 -21.06
CA SER A 202 -16.26 4.45 -21.73
C SER A 202 -15.72 4.00 -23.10
N LEU A 203 -15.41 4.95 -23.98
CA LEU A 203 -14.74 4.64 -25.26
C LEU A 203 -13.41 3.90 -25.03
N ASP A 204 -12.71 4.22 -23.93
CA ASP A 204 -11.45 3.60 -23.54
C ASP A 204 -11.64 2.12 -23.16
N ASP A 205 -12.69 1.80 -22.41
CA ASP A 205 -13.04 0.41 -22.05
C ASP A 205 -13.37 -0.42 -23.29
N LEU A 206 -14.11 0.17 -24.24
CA LEU A 206 -14.45 -0.51 -25.49
C LEU A 206 -13.21 -0.77 -26.35
N MET A 207 -12.23 0.14 -26.37
CA MET A 207 -10.98 -0.11 -27.10
C MET A 207 -10.18 -1.27 -26.53
N VAL A 208 -10.02 -1.35 -25.20
CA VAL A 208 -9.36 -2.50 -24.56
C VAL A 208 -10.12 -3.78 -24.89
N THR A 209 -11.45 -3.75 -24.76
CA THR A 209 -12.31 -4.91 -25.04
C THR A 209 -12.16 -5.39 -26.49
N THR A 210 -12.17 -4.48 -27.45
CA THR A 210 -12.00 -4.86 -28.86
C THR A 210 -10.60 -5.40 -29.12
N LEU A 211 -9.56 -4.74 -28.63
CA LEU A 211 -8.19 -5.24 -28.82
C LEU A 211 -8.05 -6.65 -28.27
N ILE A 212 -8.64 -6.93 -27.10
CA ILE A 212 -8.67 -8.27 -26.52
C ILE A 212 -9.39 -9.26 -27.43
N ALA A 213 -10.55 -8.90 -28.00
CA ALA A 213 -11.34 -9.77 -28.86
C ALA A 213 -10.66 -10.08 -30.20
N VAL A 214 -10.02 -9.09 -30.82
CA VAL A 214 -9.33 -9.27 -32.12
C VAL A 214 -7.90 -9.82 -31.97
N ALA A 215 -7.37 -9.76 -30.74
CA ALA A 215 -6.10 -10.34 -30.30
C ALA A 215 -4.94 -10.15 -31.32
N PRO A 216 -4.59 -8.91 -31.69
CA PRO A 216 -3.61 -8.66 -32.75
C PRO A 216 -2.24 -9.26 -32.39
N ASN A 217 -1.50 -9.70 -33.41
CA ASN A 217 -0.14 -10.23 -33.20
C ASN A 217 0.86 -9.14 -32.83
N ARG A 218 0.63 -7.91 -33.32
CA ARG A 218 1.47 -6.74 -33.06
C ARG A 218 0.61 -5.48 -32.91
N ILE A 219 0.98 -4.61 -31.98
CA ILE A 219 0.34 -3.32 -31.74
C ILE A 219 1.41 -2.24 -31.80
N ILE A 220 1.25 -1.25 -32.68
CA ILE A 220 2.09 -0.07 -32.71
C ILE A 220 1.35 1.11 -32.08
N ILE A 221 1.90 1.67 -31.01
CA ILE A 221 1.33 2.84 -30.32
C ILE A 221 2.06 4.09 -30.80
N HIS A 222 1.30 5.05 -31.33
CA HIS A 222 1.78 6.35 -31.83
C HIS A 222 1.32 7.47 -30.91
N ASN A 223 2.21 8.44 -30.67
CA ASN A 223 1.92 9.67 -29.93
C ASN A 223 1.34 9.45 -28.52
N GLU A 224 1.78 8.43 -27.78
CA GLU A 224 1.22 8.11 -26.45
C GLU A 224 1.27 9.29 -25.47
N ASN A 225 2.26 10.18 -25.60
CA ASN A 225 2.41 11.39 -24.80
C ASN A 225 1.25 12.39 -24.95
N LYS A 226 0.44 12.27 -26.01
CA LYS A 226 -0.73 13.13 -26.26
C LYS A 226 -2.01 12.56 -25.64
N SER A 227 -1.95 11.38 -24.99
CA SER A 227 -3.13 10.70 -24.48
C SER A 227 -3.78 11.50 -23.35
N ARG A 228 -5.11 11.63 -23.40
CA ARG A 228 -5.91 12.13 -22.27
C ARG A 228 -6.09 11.08 -21.18
N ASN A 229 -5.82 9.80 -21.48
CA ASN A 229 -5.92 8.70 -20.55
C ASN A 229 -4.65 7.80 -20.63
N PRO A 230 -3.57 8.18 -19.93
CA PRO A 230 -2.36 7.36 -19.91
C PRO A 230 -2.56 5.97 -19.28
N GLU A 231 -3.54 5.79 -18.39
CA GLU A 231 -3.84 4.51 -17.75
C GLU A 231 -4.37 3.46 -18.74
N LEU A 232 -5.13 3.90 -19.76
CA LEU A 232 -5.55 3.05 -20.87
C LEU A 232 -4.33 2.50 -21.63
N VAL A 233 -3.36 3.36 -21.94
CA VAL A 233 -2.15 2.96 -22.68
C VAL A 233 -1.35 1.94 -21.87
N GLU A 234 -1.18 2.18 -20.57
CA GLU A 234 -0.51 1.22 -19.68
C GLU A 234 -1.27 -0.10 -19.56
N THR A 235 -2.60 -0.08 -19.52
CA THR A 235 -3.42 -1.29 -19.54
C THR A 235 -3.22 -2.09 -20.82
N ILE A 236 -3.22 -1.44 -21.99
CA ILE A 236 -2.96 -2.10 -23.28
C ILE A 236 -1.53 -2.68 -23.31
N LYS A 237 -0.54 -1.93 -22.85
CA LYS A 237 0.85 -2.42 -22.72
C LYS A 237 0.95 -3.65 -21.82
N GLY A 238 0.23 -3.62 -20.69
CA GLY A 238 0.12 -4.74 -19.77
C GLY A 238 -0.48 -5.97 -20.43
N VAL A 239 -1.69 -5.87 -20.98
CA VAL A 239 -2.43 -7.00 -21.59
C VAL A 239 -1.68 -7.60 -22.79
N PHE A 240 -1.06 -6.76 -23.62
CA PHE A 240 -0.35 -7.18 -24.84
C PHE A 240 1.18 -7.20 -24.68
N ALA A 241 1.67 -7.41 -23.46
CA ALA A 241 3.10 -7.46 -23.17
C ALA A 241 3.86 -8.37 -24.15
N GLY A 242 4.92 -7.84 -24.77
CA GLY A 242 5.71 -8.53 -25.80
C GLY A 242 5.18 -8.40 -27.24
N ARG A 243 4.03 -7.75 -27.45
CA ARG A 243 3.45 -7.45 -28.78
C ARG A 243 3.44 -5.95 -29.13
N ILE A 244 3.97 -5.10 -28.24
CA ILE A 244 3.88 -3.64 -28.33
C ILE A 244 5.16 -3.04 -28.93
N ILE A 245 5.01 -2.10 -29.87
CA ILE A 245 6.08 -1.22 -30.36
C ILE A 245 5.63 0.23 -30.15
N ILE A 246 6.48 1.05 -29.54
CA ILE A 246 6.23 2.48 -29.39
C ILE A 246 6.87 3.20 -30.58
N SER A 247 6.07 4.03 -31.26
CA SER A 247 6.51 4.87 -32.36
C SER A 247 6.43 6.33 -31.93
N ASN A 248 7.60 6.95 -31.77
CA ASN A 248 7.74 8.38 -31.53
C ASN A 248 7.92 9.06 -32.89
N ASN A 249 6.83 9.57 -33.47
CA ASN A 249 6.90 10.50 -34.60
C ASN A 249 7.00 11.94 -34.10
#